data_AF-A0AB39I5P9-F1
#
_entry.id   AF-A0AB39I5P9-F1
#
_cell.length_a   1.000
_cell.length_b   1.000
_cell.length_c   1.000
_cell.angle_alpha   90.00
_cell.angle_beta   90.00
_cell.angle_gamma   90.00
#
_symmetry.space_group_name_H-M   'P 1'
#
loop_
_entity.id
_entity.type
_entity.pdbx_description
1 polymer ?
#
loop_
_entity_poly.entity_id
_entity_poly.type
_entity_poly.pdbx_seq_one_letter_code
_entity_poly.pdbx_strand_id
1 'polypeptide(L)'
;MIKHIEIRQAGRTLAVPEGVTLLEAALADNIDFPHGCRSGRCGSCKSRLISGEVDLLDHSRFALSDEEKAQGLILACRAIPKTDAVITWLGGDEQAPAHPRRRLNYRVQTVENVTHDIKQVRLAIDGAEPLAFCAGQYARLTFPGASTRDYSMANRPDERGLEFHIRRVPGGAASERIHRLLKPGDPVGVEGPFGSSYLREQHSGPILCVAGGSGLAPIKAIIETAIARGMKQPIYCYFGARSDRDLYLLEHFERLVQRQPNLVFIPVLSDATAVTRWRTGYVTDAIGADLQDFDGWKAYVAGPPAMVEAAMQITLSRGLRAEDLHADVFFTPL
;
A
#
# COMPACT_ATOMS: atom_id res chain seq x y z
N MET A 1 24.22 -0.88 -21.12
CA MET A 1 25.23 -0.10 -20.36
C MET A 1 24.69 0.22 -18.97
N ILE A 2 25.51 0.13 -17.91
CA ILE A 2 25.12 0.50 -16.54
C ILE A 2 25.30 2.01 -16.36
N LYS A 3 24.38 2.66 -15.65
CA LYS A 3 24.45 4.08 -15.26
C LYS A 3 24.61 4.21 -13.76
N HIS A 4 25.40 5.18 -13.30
CA HIS A 4 25.62 5.43 -11.88
C HIS A 4 24.82 6.65 -11.44
N ILE A 5 23.94 6.43 -10.46
CA ILE A 5 22.99 7.44 -9.99
C ILE A 5 23.28 7.74 -8.52
N GLU A 6 23.75 8.95 -8.24
CA GLU A 6 23.92 9.42 -6.86
C GLU A 6 22.56 9.84 -6.30
N ILE A 7 22.17 9.25 -5.18
CA ILE A 7 20.96 9.61 -4.44
C ILE A 7 21.38 10.34 -3.17
N ARG A 8 21.29 11.67 -3.17
CA ARG A 8 21.87 12.52 -2.12
C ARG A 8 21.39 12.16 -0.72
N GLN A 9 20.10 11.97 -0.53
CA GLN A 9 19.54 11.62 0.79
C GLN A 9 19.92 10.22 1.27
N ALA A 10 20.18 9.29 0.35
CA ALA A 10 20.65 7.96 0.71
C ALA A 10 22.15 7.95 1.01
N GLY A 11 22.90 8.99 0.61
CA GLY A 11 24.37 9.02 0.68
C GLY A 11 25.02 7.89 -0.10
N ARG A 12 24.35 7.38 -1.16
CA ARG A 12 24.75 6.18 -1.92
C ARG A 12 24.69 6.43 -3.41
N THR A 13 25.57 5.76 -4.14
CA THR A 13 25.54 5.67 -5.60
C THR A 13 24.97 4.32 -6.01
N LEU A 14 23.92 4.38 -6.83
CA LEU A 14 23.17 3.23 -7.31
C LEU A 14 23.62 2.87 -8.73
N ALA A 15 23.92 1.60 -8.98
CA ALA A 15 24.15 1.07 -10.33
C ALA A 15 22.81 0.68 -10.96
N VAL A 16 22.40 1.38 -12.01
CA VAL A 16 21.14 1.15 -12.72
C VAL A 16 21.40 0.44 -14.04
N PRO A 17 20.90 -0.80 -14.22
CA PRO A 17 20.97 -1.49 -15.50
C PRO A 17 20.16 -0.76 -16.59
N GLU A 18 20.51 -1.01 -17.84
CA GLU A 18 19.79 -0.44 -18.98
C GLU A 18 18.31 -0.86 -18.99
N GLY A 19 17.42 0.09 -19.25
CA GLY A 19 15.96 -0.14 -19.28
C GLY A 19 15.29 -0.27 -17.91
N VAL A 20 16.04 -0.23 -16.81
CA VAL A 20 15.50 -0.31 -15.44
C VAL A 20 15.21 1.09 -14.91
N THR A 21 14.09 1.24 -14.21
CA THR A 21 13.73 2.53 -13.61
C THR A 21 14.56 2.82 -12.36
N LEU A 22 14.73 4.10 -12.02
CA LEU A 22 15.47 4.51 -10.82
C LEU A 22 14.88 3.87 -9.54
N LEU A 23 13.56 3.79 -9.43
CA LEU A 23 12.90 3.17 -8.28
C LEU A 23 13.18 1.67 -8.20
N GLU A 24 13.06 0.93 -9.31
CA GLU A 24 13.29 -0.52 -9.31
C GLU A 24 14.71 -0.86 -8.88
N ALA A 25 15.71 -0.16 -9.43
CA ALA A 25 17.09 -0.34 -9.05
C ALA A 25 17.32 0.04 -7.57
N ALA A 26 16.73 1.14 -7.08
CA ALA A 26 16.87 1.57 -5.70
C ALA A 26 16.31 0.53 -4.71
N LEU A 27 15.12 0.00 -5.00
CA LEU A 27 14.50 -1.03 -4.15
C LEU A 27 15.27 -2.36 -4.18
N ALA A 28 15.83 -2.73 -5.34
CA ALA A 28 16.69 -3.91 -5.46
C ALA A 28 17.98 -3.78 -4.62
N ASP A 29 18.52 -2.56 -4.49
CA ASP A 29 19.69 -2.24 -3.66
C ASP A 29 19.34 -1.90 -2.19
N ASN A 30 18.11 -2.22 -1.78
CA ASN A 30 17.54 -2.01 -0.44
C ASN A 30 17.49 -0.54 0.02
N ILE A 31 17.50 0.42 -0.91
CA ILE A 31 17.31 1.84 -0.62
C ILE A 31 15.83 2.09 -0.33
N ASP A 32 15.52 2.77 0.78
CA ASP A 32 14.15 3.15 1.13
C ASP A 32 13.66 4.34 0.31
N PHE A 33 13.46 4.12 -0.98
CA PHE A 33 13.02 5.18 -1.86
C PHE A 33 11.52 5.46 -1.65
N PRO A 34 11.08 6.71 -1.39
CA PRO A 34 9.67 7.03 -1.26
C PRO A 34 8.86 6.62 -2.50
N HIS A 35 7.82 5.80 -2.32
CA HIS A 35 6.96 5.35 -3.42
C HIS A 35 5.61 4.81 -2.94
N GLY A 36 4.64 4.80 -3.87
CA GLY A 36 3.31 4.21 -3.68
C GLY A 36 2.90 3.35 -4.89
N CYS A 37 2.34 3.97 -5.94
CA CYS A 37 1.70 3.23 -7.04
C CYS A 37 2.62 2.50 -8.03
N ARG A 38 3.89 2.91 -8.14
CA ARG A 38 4.89 2.45 -9.13
C ARG A 38 4.46 2.58 -10.62
N SER A 39 3.33 3.19 -10.93
CA SER A 39 2.78 3.35 -12.29
C SER A 39 2.80 4.79 -12.80
N GLY A 40 3.47 5.71 -12.08
CA GLY A 40 3.57 7.11 -12.49
C GLY A 40 2.29 7.93 -12.25
N ARG A 41 1.46 7.52 -11.28
CA ARG A 41 0.16 8.15 -11.02
C ARG A 41 0.03 8.86 -9.68
N CYS A 42 0.79 8.45 -8.66
CA CYS A 42 0.61 8.96 -7.28
C CYS A 42 1.51 10.16 -6.95
N GLY A 43 2.57 10.40 -7.72
CA GLY A 43 3.56 11.44 -7.39
C GLY A 43 4.47 11.11 -6.19
N SER A 44 4.21 10.07 -5.39
CA SER A 44 4.99 9.78 -4.15
C SER A 44 6.48 9.47 -4.36
N CYS A 45 6.91 9.19 -5.60
CA CYS A 45 8.32 8.97 -5.94
C CYS A 45 8.95 10.16 -6.69
N LYS A 46 8.28 11.32 -6.65
CA LYS A 46 8.74 12.53 -7.29
C LYS A 46 10.11 12.91 -6.75
N SER A 47 10.99 13.32 -7.63
CA SER A 47 12.39 13.63 -7.34
C SER A 47 12.82 14.79 -8.20
N ARG A 48 13.79 15.57 -7.74
CA ARG A 48 14.48 16.57 -8.54
C ARG A 48 15.74 15.94 -9.14
N LEU A 49 15.87 16.06 -10.45
CA LEU A 49 17.07 15.74 -11.19
C LEU A 49 18.04 16.92 -11.06
N ILE A 50 19.16 16.71 -10.37
CA ILE A 50 20.18 17.74 -10.13
C ILE A 50 21.14 17.83 -11.31
N SER A 51 21.52 16.69 -11.88
CA SER A 51 22.35 16.59 -13.08
C SER A 51 22.09 15.27 -13.81
N GLY A 52 22.47 15.21 -15.09
CA GLY A 52 22.25 14.06 -15.96
C GLY A 52 20.93 14.13 -16.72
N GLU A 53 20.63 13.04 -17.43
CA GLU A 53 19.45 12.92 -18.29
C GLU A 53 18.71 11.60 -18.03
N VAL A 54 17.38 11.65 -18.08
CA VAL A 54 16.50 10.48 -17.95
C VAL A 54 15.45 10.49 -19.05
N ASP A 55 15.06 9.31 -19.51
CA ASP A 55 13.82 9.10 -20.27
C ASP A 55 12.68 8.84 -19.29
N LEU A 56 11.59 9.58 -19.43
CA LEU A 56 10.37 9.37 -18.64
C LEU A 56 9.38 8.52 -19.43
N LEU A 57 9.07 7.35 -18.89
CA LEU A 57 7.98 6.51 -19.35
C LEU A 57 6.61 7.16 -19.07
N ASP A 58 5.54 6.66 -19.70
CA ASP A 58 4.18 7.19 -19.56
C ASP A 58 3.75 7.37 -18.11
N HIS A 59 3.14 8.52 -17.81
CA HIS A 59 2.72 8.91 -16.47
C HIS A 59 1.58 9.93 -16.53
N SER A 60 0.92 10.12 -15.38
CA SER A 60 -0.18 11.08 -15.24
C SER A 60 0.33 12.50 -15.07
N ARG A 61 -0.33 13.47 -15.72
CA ARG A 61 -0.10 14.92 -15.49
C ARG A 61 -0.41 15.35 -14.05
N PHE A 62 -1.28 14.62 -13.34
CA PHE A 62 -1.53 14.85 -11.92
C PHE A 62 -0.34 14.43 -11.03
N ALA A 63 0.44 13.45 -11.48
CA ALA A 63 1.60 12.96 -10.74
C ALA A 63 2.84 13.83 -11.00
N LEU A 64 2.99 14.31 -12.24
CA LEU A 64 4.08 15.16 -12.68
C LEU A 64 3.57 16.08 -13.80
N SER A 65 3.36 17.36 -13.49
CA SER A 65 2.89 18.34 -14.47
C SER A 65 3.98 18.69 -15.49
N ASP A 66 3.62 19.34 -16.60
CA ASP A 66 4.60 19.76 -17.58
C ASP A 66 5.49 20.90 -17.06
N GLU A 67 4.94 21.77 -16.19
CA GLU A 67 5.70 22.79 -15.47
C GLU A 67 6.72 22.16 -14.51
N GLU A 68 6.31 21.14 -13.75
CA GLU A 68 7.20 20.42 -12.85
C GLU A 68 8.34 19.73 -13.63
N LYS A 69 8.05 19.12 -14.78
CA LYS A 69 9.10 18.57 -15.67
C LYS A 69 10.07 19.64 -16.14
N ALA A 70 9.55 20.79 -16.58
CA ALA A 70 10.37 21.90 -17.02
C ALA A 70 11.27 22.45 -15.90
N GLN A 71 10.86 22.27 -14.64
CA GLN A 71 11.65 22.60 -13.44
C GLN A 71 12.64 21.49 -13.02
N GLY A 72 12.81 20.44 -13.83
CA GLY A 72 13.72 19.33 -13.57
C GLY A 72 13.19 18.30 -12.60
N LEU A 73 11.86 18.21 -12.41
CA LEU A 73 11.26 17.14 -11.60
C LEU A 73 10.98 15.90 -12.45
N ILE A 74 11.17 14.74 -11.82
CA ILE A 74 11.02 13.41 -12.42
C ILE A 74 10.21 12.52 -11.47
N LEU A 75 9.71 11.39 -11.97
CA LEU A 75 9.15 10.32 -11.14
C LEU A 75 10.12 9.14 -11.15
N ALA A 76 10.72 8.78 -10.01
CA ALA A 76 11.71 7.70 -9.97
C ALA A 76 11.17 6.35 -10.48
N CYS A 77 9.86 6.08 -10.32
CA CYS A 77 9.23 4.88 -10.87
C CYS A 77 9.08 4.86 -12.39
N ARG A 78 9.26 6.00 -13.06
CA ARG A 78 9.11 6.14 -14.53
C ARG A 78 10.37 6.67 -15.21
N ALA A 79 11.40 7.02 -14.45
CA ALA A 79 12.65 7.56 -14.97
C ALA A 79 13.63 6.42 -15.26
N ILE A 80 14.06 6.29 -16.51
CA ILE A 80 15.17 5.43 -16.94
C ILE A 80 16.37 6.33 -17.24
N PRO A 81 17.52 6.14 -16.58
CA PRO A 81 18.67 7.02 -16.78
C PRO A 81 19.33 6.82 -18.15
N LYS A 82 19.62 7.92 -18.85
CA LYS A 82 20.40 7.94 -20.10
C LYS A 82 21.88 8.19 -19.84
N THR A 83 22.19 8.96 -18.82
CA THR A 83 23.54 9.26 -18.35
C THR A 83 23.68 8.91 -16.87
N ASP A 84 24.91 9.00 -16.36
CA ASP A 84 25.10 9.14 -14.92
C ASP A 84 24.39 10.42 -14.44
N ALA A 85 23.82 10.37 -13.25
CA ALA A 85 22.91 11.41 -12.78
C ALA A 85 22.99 11.59 -11.26
N VAL A 86 22.59 12.77 -10.79
CA VAL A 86 22.43 13.06 -9.37
C VAL A 86 20.97 13.41 -9.13
N ILE A 87 20.34 12.77 -8.16
CA ILE A 87 18.93 13.01 -7.82
C ILE A 87 18.73 13.29 -6.34
N THR A 88 17.65 13.99 -6.04
CA THR A 88 17.11 14.15 -4.69
C THR A 88 15.61 13.86 -4.71
N TRP A 89 15.12 12.92 -3.91
CA TRP A 89 13.67 12.71 -3.84
C TRP A 89 12.97 13.91 -3.20
N LEU A 90 11.78 14.24 -3.70
CA LEU A 90 10.92 15.24 -3.09
C LEU A 90 9.97 14.56 -2.13
N GLY A 91 9.84 15.16 -0.95
CA GLY A 91 9.06 14.57 0.12
C GLY A 91 9.82 13.46 0.85
N GLY A 92 9.93 13.64 2.16
CA GLY A 92 9.86 12.60 3.16
C GLY A 92 8.82 13.11 4.14
N ASP A 93 8.09 12.21 4.80
CA ASP A 93 7.24 12.67 5.89
C ASP A 93 8.17 12.99 7.06
N GLU A 94 8.55 14.26 7.19
CA GLU A 94 9.41 14.76 8.27
C GLU A 94 8.82 14.45 9.66
N GLN A 95 7.52 14.16 9.72
CA GLN A 95 6.81 13.77 10.94
C GLN A 95 6.59 12.25 11.07
N ALA A 96 7.05 11.42 10.13
CA ALA A 96 6.94 9.98 10.24
C ALA A 96 7.78 9.47 11.42
N PRO A 97 7.21 8.61 12.29
CA PRO A 97 8.03 7.84 13.20
C PRO A 97 9.06 7.03 12.39
N ALA A 98 10.34 7.36 12.54
CA ALA A 98 11.43 6.60 11.93
C ALA A 98 11.56 5.25 12.65
N HIS A 99 10.69 4.30 12.29
CA HIS A 99 10.77 2.94 12.80
C HIS A 99 11.97 2.24 12.14
N PRO A 100 12.97 1.80 12.92
CA PRO A 100 14.15 1.17 12.35
C PRO A 100 13.76 -0.15 11.70
N ARG A 101 14.34 -0.41 10.53
CA ARG A 101 14.19 -1.70 9.87
C ARG A 101 14.87 -2.78 10.70
N ARG A 102 14.15 -3.86 10.98
CA ARG A 102 14.64 -5.01 11.75
C ARG A 102 14.31 -6.30 11.03
N ARG A 103 15.17 -7.31 11.26
CA ARG A 103 14.88 -8.71 10.94
C ARG A 103 14.56 -9.43 12.24
N LEU A 104 13.37 -9.98 12.33
CA LEU A 104 12.82 -10.60 13.53
C LEU A 104 12.26 -11.98 13.19
N ASN A 105 12.25 -12.86 14.20
CA ASN A 105 11.65 -14.19 14.07
C ASN A 105 10.29 -14.20 14.76
N TYR A 106 9.31 -14.71 14.03
CA TYR A 106 7.94 -14.92 14.48
C TYR A 106 7.56 -16.38 14.28
N ARG A 107 6.43 -16.78 14.85
CA ARG A 107 5.75 -18.05 14.59
C ARG A 107 4.32 -17.83 14.20
N VAL A 108 3.83 -18.70 13.33
CA VAL A 108 2.41 -18.75 13.00
C VAL A 108 1.62 -19.11 14.25
N GLN A 109 0.70 -18.23 14.65
CA GLN A 109 -0.24 -18.45 15.74
C GLN A 109 -1.54 -19.07 15.20
N THR A 110 -2.14 -18.44 14.18
CA THR A 110 -3.36 -18.94 13.53
C THR A 110 -3.29 -18.76 12.01
N VAL A 111 -3.99 -19.65 11.30
CA VAL A 111 -4.20 -19.59 9.84
C VAL A 111 -5.66 -19.92 9.58
N GLU A 112 -6.42 -18.94 9.14
CA GLU A 112 -7.87 -19.07 8.93
C GLU A 112 -8.22 -18.70 7.50
N ASN A 113 -9.07 -19.50 6.85
CA ASN A 113 -9.61 -19.12 5.54
C ASN A 113 -10.72 -18.10 5.78
N VAL A 114 -10.52 -16.86 5.32
CA VAL A 114 -11.51 -15.78 5.45
C VAL A 114 -12.33 -15.59 4.17
N THR A 115 -11.83 -16.10 3.04
CA THR A 115 -12.59 -16.33 1.81
C THR A 115 -12.14 -17.65 1.20
N HIS A 116 -12.67 -17.98 0.02
CA HIS A 116 -12.21 -19.13 -0.77
C HIS A 116 -10.73 -19.03 -1.23
N ASP A 117 -10.15 -17.83 -1.26
CA ASP A 117 -8.80 -17.58 -1.77
C ASP A 117 -7.95 -16.64 -0.90
N ILE A 118 -8.41 -16.21 0.28
CA ILE A 118 -7.67 -15.36 1.23
C ILE A 118 -7.57 -16.06 2.58
N LYS A 119 -6.36 -16.09 3.13
CA LYS A 119 -6.09 -16.54 4.50
C LYS A 119 -5.75 -15.36 5.41
N GLN A 120 -6.37 -15.29 6.58
CA GLN A 120 -5.87 -14.49 7.70
C GLN A 120 -4.77 -15.29 8.39
N VAL A 121 -3.58 -14.70 8.51
CA VAL A 121 -2.43 -15.30 9.19
C VAL A 121 -2.03 -14.39 10.33
N ARG A 122 -2.09 -14.90 11.56
CA ARG A 122 -1.59 -14.20 12.75
C ARG A 122 -0.25 -14.78 13.16
N LEU A 123 0.69 -13.91 13.47
CA LEU A 123 2.03 -14.24 13.90
C LEU A 123 2.27 -13.75 15.33
N ALA A 124 2.86 -14.60 16.16
CA ALA A 124 3.38 -14.25 17.47
C ALA A 124 4.90 -14.07 17.38
N ILE A 125 5.45 -13.07 18.07
CA ILE A 125 6.88 -12.83 18.11
C ILE A 125 7.57 -13.81 19.07
N ASP A 126 8.73 -14.36 18.67
CA ASP A 126 9.55 -15.23 19.55
C ASP A 126 10.39 -14.41 20.56
N GLY A 127 10.72 -13.15 20.22
CA GLY A 127 11.52 -12.22 21.04
C GLY A 127 10.71 -11.26 21.92
N ALA A 128 11.44 -10.41 22.66
CA ALA A 128 10.83 -9.47 23.61
C ALA A 128 10.10 -8.29 22.93
N GLU A 129 10.72 -7.68 21.92
CA GLU A 129 10.24 -6.46 21.29
C GLU A 129 9.61 -6.71 19.92
N PRO A 130 8.33 -6.37 19.71
CA PRO A 130 7.67 -6.50 18.40
C PRO A 130 8.30 -5.56 17.37
N LEU A 131 8.02 -5.85 16.09
CA LEU A 131 8.28 -4.92 15.02
C LEU A 131 7.49 -3.62 15.25
N ALA A 132 8.18 -2.48 15.32
CA ALA A 132 7.51 -1.17 15.33
C ALA A 132 7.20 -0.76 13.89
N PHE A 133 5.99 -0.25 13.63
CA PHE A 133 5.52 0.15 12.30
C PHE A 133 4.40 1.18 12.39
N CYS A 134 4.09 1.84 11.27
CA CYS A 134 2.91 2.69 11.11
C CYS A 134 1.79 1.94 10.40
N ALA A 135 0.54 2.16 10.80
CA ALA A 135 -0.63 1.49 10.23
C ALA A 135 -0.75 1.75 8.72
N GLY A 136 -0.73 0.70 7.91
CA GLY A 136 -0.68 0.75 6.44
C GLY A 136 0.65 0.30 5.84
N GLN A 137 1.72 0.22 6.65
CA GLN A 137 2.99 -0.34 6.20
C GLN A 137 2.93 -1.86 5.98
N TYR A 138 3.94 -2.38 5.30
CA TYR A 138 4.10 -3.80 5.01
C TYR A 138 5.41 -4.37 5.55
N ALA A 139 5.45 -5.70 5.62
CA ALA A 139 6.62 -6.46 6.02
C ALA A 139 6.91 -7.53 4.97
N ARG A 140 8.18 -7.84 4.84
CA ARG A 140 8.69 -8.92 4.01
C ARG A 140 8.72 -10.20 4.82
N LEU A 141 7.97 -11.21 4.38
CA LEU A 141 7.81 -12.48 5.05
C LEU A 141 8.57 -13.59 4.33
N THR A 142 9.30 -14.39 5.11
CA THR A 142 10.00 -15.59 4.65
C THR A 142 9.45 -16.80 5.40
N PHE A 143 8.72 -17.65 4.67
CA PHE A 143 8.18 -18.91 5.20
C PHE A 143 9.06 -20.10 4.77
N PRO A 144 9.13 -21.18 5.55
CA PRO A 144 9.94 -22.35 5.22
C PRO A 144 9.57 -22.95 3.85
N GLY A 145 10.53 -22.95 2.93
CA GLY A 145 10.37 -23.48 1.57
C GLY A 145 9.47 -22.63 0.65
N ALA A 146 9.11 -21.41 1.05
CA ALA A 146 8.42 -20.45 0.19
C ALA A 146 9.38 -19.32 -0.20
N SER A 147 9.19 -18.76 -1.39
CA SER A 147 9.89 -17.53 -1.77
C SER A 147 9.44 -16.36 -0.90
N THR A 148 10.38 -15.51 -0.49
CA THR A 148 10.11 -14.30 0.29
C THR A 148 9.18 -13.33 -0.46
N ARG A 149 8.17 -12.79 0.23
CA ARG A 149 7.18 -11.86 -0.35
C ARG A 149 6.78 -10.78 0.64
N ASP A 150 6.35 -9.65 0.10
CA ASP A 150 5.89 -8.50 0.86
C ASP A 150 4.39 -8.63 1.12
N TYR A 151 3.96 -8.43 2.37
CA TYR A 151 2.57 -8.46 2.79
C TYR A 151 2.27 -7.31 3.74
N SER A 152 1.19 -6.58 3.50
CA SER A 152 0.78 -5.45 4.34
C SER A 152 0.25 -5.92 5.68
N MET A 153 0.64 -5.26 6.77
CA MET A 153 0.15 -5.56 8.11
C MET A 153 -1.31 -5.15 8.24
N ALA A 154 -2.11 -6.01 8.86
CA ALA A 154 -3.56 -5.85 9.04
C ALA A 154 -3.98 -5.52 10.48
N ASN A 155 -3.04 -5.53 11.42
CA ASN A 155 -3.25 -5.18 12.83
C ASN A 155 -2.77 -3.77 13.16
N ARG A 156 -3.18 -3.26 14.32
CA ARG A 156 -2.71 -1.98 14.83
C ARG A 156 -1.25 -2.04 15.28
N PRO A 157 -0.49 -0.94 15.16
CA PRO A 157 0.90 -0.85 15.63
C PRO A 157 1.14 -1.14 17.11
N ASP A 158 0.13 -1.00 17.96
CA ASP A 158 0.26 -1.22 19.40
C ASP A 158 -0.06 -2.67 19.83
N GLU A 159 -0.44 -3.53 18.89
CA GLU A 159 -0.56 -4.97 19.12
C GLU A 159 0.81 -5.66 19.04
N ARG A 160 1.07 -6.65 19.91
CA ARG A 160 2.37 -7.36 19.92
C ARG A 160 2.56 -8.31 18.74
N GLY A 161 1.46 -8.91 18.25
CA GLY A 161 1.48 -9.82 17.11
C GLY A 161 1.49 -9.08 15.79
N LEU A 162 1.60 -9.83 14.69
CA LEU A 162 1.37 -9.32 13.34
C LEU A 162 0.23 -10.09 12.67
N GLU A 163 -0.60 -9.40 11.90
CA GLU A 163 -1.71 -9.97 11.14
C GLU A 163 -1.52 -9.68 9.65
N PHE A 164 -1.79 -10.66 8.79
CA PHE A 164 -1.70 -10.52 7.33
C PHE A 164 -2.91 -11.17 6.65
N HIS A 165 -3.38 -10.60 5.55
CA HIS A 165 -4.38 -11.22 4.67
C HIS A 165 -3.71 -11.66 3.37
N ILE A 166 -3.47 -12.96 3.23
CA ILE A 166 -2.69 -13.54 2.14
C ILE A 166 -3.61 -14.16 1.11
N ARG A 167 -3.73 -13.51 -0.04
CA ARG A 167 -4.46 -14.05 -1.19
C ARG A 167 -3.65 -15.13 -1.92
N ARG A 168 -4.32 -16.20 -2.35
CA ARG A 168 -3.77 -17.21 -3.24
C ARG A 168 -3.70 -16.64 -4.66
N VAL A 169 -2.49 -16.62 -5.20
CA VAL A 169 -2.24 -16.38 -6.63
C VAL A 169 -2.11 -17.73 -7.32
N PRO A 170 -2.97 -18.07 -8.29
CA PRO A 170 -2.83 -19.29 -9.08
C PRO A 170 -1.44 -19.39 -9.71
N GLY A 171 -0.75 -20.53 -9.52
CA GLY A 171 0.62 -20.72 -10.01
C GLY A 171 1.72 -19.99 -9.21
N GLY A 172 1.35 -19.20 -8.20
CA GLY A 172 2.30 -18.45 -7.38
C GLY A 172 3.00 -19.32 -6.33
N ALA A 173 4.32 -19.50 -6.46
CA ALA A 173 5.13 -20.38 -5.61
C ALA A 173 4.93 -20.16 -4.09
N ALA A 174 4.96 -18.91 -3.62
CA ALA A 174 4.76 -18.60 -2.21
C ALA A 174 3.31 -18.81 -1.77
N SER A 175 2.36 -18.15 -2.46
CA SER A 175 0.97 -18.11 -2.01
C SER A 175 0.29 -19.48 -2.06
N GLU A 176 0.57 -20.32 -3.06
CA GLU A 176 0.03 -21.69 -3.09
C GLU A 176 0.58 -22.54 -1.96
N ARG A 177 1.88 -22.42 -1.66
CA ARG A 177 2.51 -23.14 -0.56
C ARG A 177 1.95 -22.71 0.78
N ILE A 178 1.82 -21.40 1.02
CA ILE A 178 1.19 -20.86 2.22
C ILE A 178 -0.23 -21.43 2.36
N HIS A 179 -0.98 -21.43 1.26
CA HIS A 179 -2.36 -21.90 1.30
C HIS A 179 -2.50 -23.40 1.57
N ARG A 180 -1.55 -24.21 1.10
CA ARG A 180 -1.57 -25.67 1.27
C ARG A 180 -0.93 -26.16 2.56
N LEU A 181 0.17 -25.54 3.00
CA LEU A 181 1.08 -26.14 3.99
C LEU A 181 1.29 -25.33 5.27
N LEU A 182 0.95 -24.03 5.28
CA LEU A 182 1.19 -23.19 6.46
C LEU A 182 0.30 -23.65 7.63
N LYS A 183 0.90 -23.87 8.79
CA LYS A 183 0.19 -24.29 10.01
C LYS A 183 0.72 -23.55 11.25
N PRO A 184 -0.06 -23.49 12.33
CA PRO A 184 0.41 -23.00 13.62
C PRO A 184 1.74 -23.64 14.05
N GLY A 185 2.62 -22.84 14.62
CA GLY A 185 3.96 -23.23 15.07
C GLY A 185 5.07 -23.08 14.03
N ASP A 186 4.75 -22.97 12.73
CA ASP A 186 5.76 -22.77 11.68
C ASP A 186 6.53 -21.45 11.92
N PRO A 187 7.87 -21.45 11.81
CA PRO A 187 8.66 -20.23 11.95
C PRO A 187 8.48 -19.32 10.74
N VAL A 188 8.53 -18.00 10.95
CA VAL A 188 8.42 -16.98 9.92
C VAL A 188 9.47 -15.91 10.16
N GLY A 189 10.34 -15.69 9.17
CA GLY A 189 11.24 -14.54 9.17
C GLY A 189 10.48 -13.29 8.73
N VAL A 190 10.58 -12.22 9.51
CA VAL A 190 9.91 -10.93 9.26
C VAL A 190 10.97 -9.85 9.13
N GLU A 191 10.98 -9.16 8.00
CA GLU A 191 11.81 -7.97 7.76
C GLU A 191 10.92 -6.76 7.49
N GLY A 192 11.21 -5.61 8.10
CA GLY A 192 10.43 -4.40 7.91
C GLY A 192 10.67 -3.36 9.02
N PRO A 193 9.83 -2.33 9.14
CA PRO A 193 8.71 -2.06 8.24
C PRO A 193 9.16 -1.45 6.91
N PHE A 194 8.28 -1.53 5.91
CA PHE A 194 8.44 -0.91 4.61
C PHE A 194 7.17 -0.15 4.20
N GLY A 195 7.30 0.72 3.21
CA GLY A 195 6.18 1.41 2.58
C GLY A 195 5.91 2.79 3.17
N SER A 196 5.42 3.68 2.31
CA SER A 196 5.14 5.09 2.63
C SER A 196 3.63 5.39 2.78
N SER A 197 2.78 4.42 2.45
CA SER A 197 1.32 4.51 2.52
C SER A 197 0.82 4.10 3.92
N TYR A 198 0.88 5.04 4.86
CA TYR A 198 0.45 4.82 6.24
C TYR A 198 -0.37 5.99 6.78
N LEU A 199 -1.16 5.73 7.83
CA LEU A 199 -2.01 6.72 8.47
C LEU A 199 -1.20 7.96 8.92
N ARG A 200 -1.63 9.15 8.49
CA ARG A 200 -1.10 10.43 8.95
C ARG A 200 -1.89 10.87 10.18
N GLU A 201 -1.40 10.52 11.37
CA GLU A 201 -2.14 10.66 12.63
C GLU A 201 -2.49 12.12 13.00
N GLN A 202 -1.77 13.11 12.45
CA GLN A 202 -2.04 14.54 12.67
C GLN A 202 -3.10 15.14 11.73
N HIS A 203 -3.61 14.36 10.78
CA HIS A 203 -4.62 14.82 9.83
C HIS A 203 -5.99 14.98 10.52
N SER A 204 -6.63 16.13 10.31
CA SER A 204 -7.95 16.46 10.88
C SER A 204 -9.06 16.59 9.85
N GLY A 205 -8.74 16.53 8.55
CA GLY A 205 -9.74 16.49 7.46
C GLY A 205 -10.30 15.09 7.23
N PRO A 206 -11.30 14.91 6.36
CA PRO A 206 -11.88 13.59 6.10
C PRO A 206 -10.89 12.59 5.51
N ILE A 207 -11.15 11.30 5.74
CA ILE A 207 -10.34 10.19 5.26
C ILE A 207 -11.17 9.32 4.30
N LEU A 208 -10.62 9.06 3.12
CA LEU A 208 -11.13 8.06 2.19
C LEU A 208 -10.23 6.81 2.26
N CYS A 209 -10.81 5.66 2.52
CA CYS A 209 -10.18 4.35 2.47
C CYS A 209 -10.80 3.54 1.33
N VAL A 210 -9.98 3.00 0.44
CA VAL A 210 -10.43 2.15 -0.68
C VAL A 210 -9.66 0.85 -0.67
N ALA A 211 -10.37 -0.26 -0.53
CA ALA A 211 -9.80 -1.60 -0.48
C ALA A 211 -10.29 -2.47 -1.63
N GLY A 212 -9.40 -3.28 -2.21
CA GLY A 212 -9.74 -4.34 -3.16
C GLY A 212 -9.16 -5.68 -2.76
N GLY A 213 -10.01 -6.69 -2.54
CA GLY A 213 -9.58 -8.03 -2.12
C GLY A 213 -8.73 -8.03 -0.84
N SER A 214 -7.51 -8.57 -0.89
CA SER A 214 -6.59 -8.55 0.25
C SER A 214 -6.09 -7.15 0.62
N GLY A 215 -6.33 -6.12 -0.21
CA GLY A 215 -6.06 -4.71 0.12
C GLY A 215 -6.85 -4.20 1.32
N LEU A 216 -7.84 -4.95 1.81
CA LEU A 216 -8.50 -4.65 3.08
C LEU A 216 -7.56 -4.82 4.29
N ALA A 217 -6.44 -5.56 4.18
CA ALA A 217 -5.44 -5.69 5.26
C ALA A 217 -4.90 -4.32 5.75
N PRO A 218 -4.16 -3.55 4.94
CA PRO A 218 -3.62 -2.26 5.39
C PRO A 218 -4.73 -1.26 5.73
N ILE A 219 -5.87 -1.32 5.04
CA ILE A 219 -7.02 -0.46 5.31
C ILE A 219 -7.65 -0.74 6.67
N LYS A 220 -7.77 -2.02 7.07
CA LYS A 220 -8.18 -2.41 8.43
C LYS A 220 -7.21 -1.82 9.46
N ALA A 221 -5.90 -1.99 9.29
CA ALA A 221 -4.91 -1.44 10.20
C ALA A 221 -5.05 0.09 10.35
N ILE A 222 -5.22 0.81 9.23
CA ILE A 222 -5.43 2.26 9.22
C ILE A 222 -6.68 2.66 9.99
N ILE A 223 -7.82 2.04 9.70
CA ILE A 223 -9.12 2.37 10.32
C ILE A 223 -9.10 2.07 11.82
N GLU A 224 -8.66 0.88 12.21
CA GLU A 224 -8.61 0.50 13.63
C GLU A 224 -7.64 1.38 14.42
N THR A 225 -6.52 1.78 13.81
CA THR A 225 -5.57 2.69 14.45
C THR A 225 -6.15 4.10 14.57
N ALA A 226 -6.80 4.62 13.53
CA ALA A 226 -7.47 5.92 13.58
C ALA A 226 -8.51 5.99 14.71
N ILE A 227 -9.32 4.94 14.83
CA ILE A 227 -10.31 4.79 15.91
C ILE A 227 -9.63 4.75 17.28
N ALA A 228 -8.57 3.95 17.43
CA ALA A 228 -7.83 3.82 18.68
C ALA A 228 -7.14 5.12 19.12
N ARG A 229 -6.68 5.92 18.16
CA ARG A 229 -6.13 7.27 18.39
C ARG A 229 -7.21 8.32 18.66
N GLY A 230 -8.48 7.94 18.60
CA GLY A 230 -9.60 8.83 18.89
C GLY A 230 -9.86 9.88 17.81
N MET A 231 -9.39 9.65 16.58
CA MET A 231 -9.61 10.54 15.44
C MET A 231 -11.12 10.76 15.20
N LYS A 232 -11.52 12.02 15.02
CA LYS A 232 -12.94 12.44 15.01
C LYS A 232 -13.49 12.79 13.64
N GLN A 233 -12.63 13.05 12.67
CA GLN A 233 -13.02 13.31 11.30
C GLN A 233 -13.81 12.14 10.69
N PRO A 234 -14.62 12.39 9.65
CA PRO A 234 -15.27 11.32 8.89
C PRO A 234 -14.25 10.37 8.23
N ILE A 235 -14.51 9.07 8.30
CA ILE A 235 -13.76 8.01 7.63
C ILE A 235 -14.73 7.25 6.73
N TYR A 236 -14.51 7.29 5.42
CA TYR A 236 -15.29 6.55 4.44
C TYR A 236 -14.47 5.38 3.92
N CYS A 237 -14.93 4.15 4.16
CA CYS A 237 -14.27 2.95 3.69
C CYS A 237 -15.11 2.25 2.62
N TYR A 238 -14.61 2.21 1.40
CA TYR A 238 -15.21 1.45 0.31
C TYR A 238 -14.42 0.16 0.08
N PHE A 239 -15.11 -0.97 0.14
CA PHE A 239 -14.50 -2.29 -0.06
C PHE A 239 -15.03 -2.94 -1.33
N GLY A 240 -14.22 -2.91 -2.38
CA GLY A 240 -14.51 -3.54 -3.66
C GLY A 240 -14.18 -5.02 -3.66
N ALA A 241 -15.16 -5.83 -4.07
CA ALA A 241 -15.00 -7.26 -4.28
C ALA A 241 -15.73 -7.69 -5.57
N ARG A 242 -15.46 -8.90 -6.07
CA ARG A 242 -16.15 -9.38 -7.28
C ARG A 242 -17.58 -9.82 -6.93
N SER A 243 -17.70 -10.75 -6.00
CA SER A 243 -18.96 -11.36 -5.58
C SER A 243 -19.01 -11.56 -4.06
N ASP A 244 -20.15 -11.98 -3.52
CA ASP A 244 -20.33 -12.14 -2.07
C ASP A 244 -19.29 -13.06 -1.41
N ARG A 245 -18.81 -14.10 -2.10
CA ARG A 245 -17.78 -15.03 -1.59
C ARG A 245 -16.39 -14.41 -1.41
N ASP A 246 -16.19 -13.24 -1.99
CA ASP A 246 -14.94 -12.47 -1.95
C ASP A 246 -14.95 -11.43 -0.83
N LEU A 247 -16.11 -11.19 -0.22
CA LEU A 247 -16.26 -10.33 0.96
C LEU A 247 -15.86 -11.10 2.22
N TYR A 248 -15.18 -10.41 3.13
CA TYR A 248 -14.78 -10.92 4.43
C TYR A 248 -14.70 -9.78 5.45
N LEU A 249 -14.68 -10.13 6.74
CA LEU A 249 -14.71 -9.18 7.87
C LEU A 249 -15.92 -8.25 7.91
N LEU A 250 -17.02 -8.59 7.23
CA LEU A 250 -18.24 -7.78 7.22
C LEU A 250 -18.78 -7.55 8.64
N GLU A 251 -18.94 -8.61 9.43
CA GLU A 251 -19.39 -8.51 10.83
C GLU A 251 -18.44 -7.71 11.72
N HIS A 252 -17.15 -7.71 11.39
CA HIS A 252 -16.17 -6.92 12.11
C HIS A 252 -16.38 -5.42 11.82
N PHE A 253 -16.47 -5.02 10.55
CA PHE A 253 -16.73 -3.63 10.19
C PHE A 253 -18.13 -3.15 10.57
N GLU A 254 -19.16 -4.00 10.51
CA GLU A 254 -20.50 -3.68 11.00
C GLU A 254 -20.47 -3.32 12.50
N ARG A 255 -19.71 -4.09 13.32
CA ARG A 255 -19.50 -3.76 14.74
C ARG A 255 -18.70 -2.48 14.95
N LEU A 256 -17.74 -2.18 14.09
CA LEU A 256 -16.99 -0.92 14.15
C LEU A 256 -17.90 0.27 13.86
N VAL A 257 -18.69 0.21 12.78
CA VAL A 257 -19.65 1.27 12.39
C VAL A 257 -20.67 1.52 13.50
N GLN A 258 -21.19 0.46 14.15
CA GLN A 258 -22.10 0.61 15.30
C GLN A 258 -21.49 1.38 16.48
N ARG A 259 -20.16 1.29 16.67
CA ARG A 259 -19.45 1.91 17.80
C ARG A 259 -18.82 3.27 17.44
N GLN A 260 -18.64 3.55 16.15
CA GLN A 260 -17.90 4.69 15.64
C GLN A 260 -18.77 5.49 14.67
N PRO A 261 -19.47 6.54 15.13
CA PRO A 261 -20.42 7.27 14.31
C PRO A 261 -19.77 8.03 13.14
N ASN A 262 -18.45 8.25 13.19
CA ASN A 262 -17.69 8.88 12.11
C ASN A 262 -17.14 7.87 11.07
N LEU A 263 -17.41 6.56 11.20
CA LEU A 263 -17.00 5.55 10.23
C LEU A 263 -18.19 5.12 9.36
N VAL A 264 -17.99 5.16 8.04
CA VAL A 264 -18.90 4.60 7.05
C VAL A 264 -18.19 3.46 6.32
N PHE A 265 -18.82 2.29 6.21
CA PHE A 265 -18.28 1.12 5.51
C PHE A 265 -19.24 0.65 4.41
N ILE A 266 -18.75 0.62 3.16
CA ILE A 266 -19.57 0.40 1.97
C ILE A 266 -18.95 -0.73 1.13
N PRO A 267 -19.45 -1.97 1.27
CA PRO A 267 -19.13 -3.05 0.35
C PRO A 267 -19.71 -2.80 -1.05
N VAL A 268 -18.90 -3.05 -2.08
CA VAL A 268 -19.29 -2.89 -3.49
C VAL A 268 -18.91 -4.14 -4.28
N LEU A 269 -19.88 -4.72 -4.98
CA LEU A 269 -19.71 -5.92 -5.81
C LEU A 269 -19.71 -5.57 -7.30
N SER A 270 -18.60 -5.85 -7.98
CA SER A 270 -18.48 -5.59 -9.42
C SER A 270 -19.12 -6.65 -10.31
N ASP A 271 -19.42 -7.83 -9.76
CA ASP A 271 -19.94 -9.00 -10.47
C ASP A 271 -20.97 -9.72 -9.59
N ALA A 272 -22.01 -8.99 -9.16
CA ALA A 272 -23.10 -9.53 -8.36
C ALA A 272 -24.00 -10.42 -9.23
N THR A 273 -23.92 -11.74 -9.02
CA THR A 273 -24.69 -12.73 -9.80
C THR A 273 -26.06 -13.06 -9.20
N ALA A 274 -26.35 -12.56 -8.01
CA ALA A 274 -27.62 -12.73 -7.29
C ALA A 274 -28.10 -11.40 -6.71
N VAL A 275 -29.39 -11.34 -6.33
CA VAL A 275 -29.93 -10.21 -5.58
C VAL A 275 -29.14 -10.05 -4.28
N THR A 276 -28.55 -8.87 -4.11
CA THR A 276 -27.66 -8.58 -2.98
C THR A 276 -28.10 -7.30 -2.29
N ARG A 277 -27.84 -7.22 -0.98
CA ARG A 277 -28.02 -5.99 -0.19
C ARG A 277 -26.87 -5.00 -0.39
N TRP A 278 -25.77 -5.44 -1.01
CA TRP A 278 -24.58 -4.64 -1.22
C TRP A 278 -24.75 -3.74 -2.44
N ARG A 279 -23.95 -2.67 -2.49
CA ARG A 279 -23.89 -1.82 -3.68
C ARG A 279 -23.26 -2.61 -4.82
N THR A 280 -23.71 -2.37 -6.04
CA THR A 280 -23.19 -3.03 -7.25
C THR A 280 -22.47 -2.03 -8.16
N GLY A 281 -21.58 -2.55 -9.02
CA GLY A 281 -20.73 -1.76 -9.92
C GLY A 281 -19.27 -1.71 -9.47
N TYR A 282 -18.46 -0.84 -10.07
CA TYR A 282 -17.09 -0.66 -9.59
C TYR A 282 -17.05 0.21 -8.34
N VAL A 283 -16.11 -0.09 -7.45
CA VAL A 283 -15.92 0.67 -6.20
C VAL A 283 -15.71 2.17 -6.45
N THR A 284 -15.07 2.52 -7.57
CA THR A 284 -14.82 3.90 -7.99
C THR A 284 -16.08 4.60 -8.49
N ASP A 285 -17.03 3.88 -9.09
CA ASP A 285 -18.31 4.45 -9.50
C ASP A 285 -19.15 4.79 -8.26
N ALA A 286 -19.10 3.93 -7.25
CA ALA A 286 -19.74 4.18 -5.96
C ALA A 286 -19.17 5.43 -5.27
N ILE A 287 -17.84 5.53 -5.18
CA ILE A 287 -17.15 6.74 -4.68
C ILE A 287 -17.57 7.96 -5.50
N GLY A 288 -17.63 7.81 -6.82
CA GLY A 288 -17.99 8.86 -7.76
C GLY A 288 -19.41 9.39 -7.63
N ALA A 289 -20.34 8.53 -7.23
CA ALA A 289 -21.73 8.91 -6.96
C ALA A 289 -21.86 9.63 -5.60
N ASP A 290 -21.13 9.16 -4.59
CA ASP A 290 -21.31 9.60 -3.20
C ASP A 290 -20.51 10.86 -2.84
N LEU A 291 -19.30 11.03 -3.41
CA LEU A 291 -18.32 12.03 -2.97
C LEU A 291 -17.82 12.88 -4.14
N GLN A 292 -18.07 14.19 -4.12
CA GLN A 292 -17.79 15.08 -5.26
C GLN A 292 -16.51 15.94 -5.10
N ASP A 293 -16.02 16.13 -3.88
CA ASP A 293 -14.88 16.99 -3.55
C ASP A 293 -13.97 16.30 -2.54
N PHE A 294 -12.66 16.32 -2.82
CA PHE A 294 -11.60 15.75 -1.99
C PHE A 294 -10.58 16.80 -1.52
N ASP A 295 -10.88 18.10 -1.62
CA ASP A 295 -10.01 19.13 -1.06
C ASP A 295 -9.89 19.01 0.47
N GLY A 296 -8.66 18.97 0.97
CA GLY A 296 -8.37 18.73 2.39
C GLY A 296 -8.61 17.28 2.87
N TRP A 297 -8.83 16.32 1.96
CA TRP A 297 -8.95 14.90 2.32
C TRP A 297 -7.58 14.21 2.31
N LYS A 298 -7.49 13.05 2.97
CA LYS A 298 -6.44 12.06 2.69
C LYS A 298 -7.06 10.77 2.18
N ALA A 299 -6.49 10.21 1.13
CA ALA A 299 -6.93 8.96 0.55
C ALA A 299 -5.90 7.84 0.78
N TYR A 300 -6.35 6.72 1.32
CA TYR A 300 -5.60 5.48 1.46
C TYR A 300 -6.21 4.42 0.54
N VAL A 301 -5.44 3.94 -0.43
CA VAL A 301 -5.94 3.07 -1.49
C VAL A 301 -5.06 1.82 -1.58
N ALA A 302 -5.63 0.64 -1.38
CA ALA A 302 -4.88 -0.60 -1.38
C ALA A 302 -5.59 -1.72 -2.16
N GLY A 303 -4.86 -2.39 -3.06
CA GLY A 303 -5.40 -3.52 -3.82
C GLY A 303 -4.84 -3.67 -5.24
N PRO A 304 -5.62 -4.26 -6.16
CA PRO A 304 -5.18 -4.52 -7.53
C PRO A 304 -4.85 -3.24 -8.32
N PRO A 305 -3.83 -3.26 -9.20
CA PRO A 305 -3.37 -2.06 -9.92
C PRO A 305 -4.47 -1.28 -10.63
N ALA A 306 -5.38 -1.96 -11.34
CA ALA A 306 -6.47 -1.31 -12.08
C ALA A 306 -7.44 -0.55 -11.16
N MET A 307 -7.77 -1.13 -9.99
CA MET A 307 -8.64 -0.49 -9.01
C MET A 307 -7.94 0.72 -8.38
N VAL A 308 -6.67 0.55 -8.00
CA VAL A 308 -5.90 1.64 -7.39
C VAL A 308 -5.79 2.79 -8.39
N GLU A 309 -5.42 2.52 -9.63
CA GLU A 309 -5.35 3.51 -10.70
C GLU A 309 -6.66 4.29 -10.89
N ALA A 310 -7.80 3.59 -10.97
CA ALA A 310 -9.10 4.24 -11.15
C ALA A 310 -9.47 5.11 -9.92
N ALA A 311 -9.20 4.63 -8.70
CA ALA A 311 -9.44 5.40 -7.47
C ALA A 311 -8.56 6.66 -7.39
N MET A 312 -7.33 6.59 -7.86
CA MET A 312 -6.45 7.74 -7.95
C MET A 312 -6.96 8.76 -8.98
N GLN A 313 -7.40 8.31 -10.16
CA GLN A 313 -7.92 9.21 -11.19
C GLN A 313 -9.15 9.98 -10.70
N ILE A 314 -10.12 9.29 -10.08
CA ILE A 314 -11.35 9.95 -9.64
C ILE A 314 -11.11 10.92 -8.47
N THR A 315 -10.19 10.61 -7.56
CA THR A 315 -9.89 11.49 -6.43
C THR A 315 -9.08 12.72 -6.84
N LEU A 316 -8.03 12.54 -7.65
CA LEU A 316 -7.19 13.65 -8.14
C LEU A 316 -7.97 14.60 -9.05
N SER A 317 -8.85 14.09 -9.92
CA SER A 317 -9.70 14.92 -10.78
C SER A 317 -10.75 15.74 -10.01
N ARG A 318 -10.95 15.43 -8.71
CA ARG A 318 -11.93 16.05 -7.82
C ARG A 318 -11.26 16.74 -6.62
N GLY A 319 -10.03 17.23 -6.80
CA GLY A 319 -9.39 18.14 -5.86
C GLY A 319 -8.46 17.50 -4.83
N LEU A 320 -8.32 16.17 -4.79
CA LEU A 320 -7.32 15.55 -3.92
C LEU A 320 -5.91 15.97 -4.36
N ARG A 321 -5.11 16.46 -3.41
CA ARG A 321 -3.71 16.80 -3.67
C ARG A 321 -2.89 15.52 -3.81
N ALA A 322 -1.92 15.48 -4.72
CA ALA A 322 -1.11 14.29 -4.96
C ALA A 322 -0.34 13.82 -3.70
N GLU A 323 0.06 14.75 -2.82
CA GLU A 323 0.72 14.47 -1.54
C GLU A 323 -0.20 13.82 -0.49
N ASP A 324 -1.52 13.95 -0.65
CA ASP A 324 -2.54 13.38 0.22
C ASP A 324 -3.08 12.02 -0.28
N LEU A 325 -2.53 11.53 -1.40
CA LEU A 325 -2.86 10.24 -1.99
C LEU A 325 -1.81 9.19 -1.62
N HIS A 326 -2.22 8.26 -0.77
CA HIS A 326 -1.39 7.19 -0.23
C HIS A 326 -1.85 5.85 -0.82
N ALA A 327 -1.00 5.23 -1.64
CA ALA A 327 -1.36 4.03 -2.40
C ALA A 327 -0.44 2.85 -2.11
N ASP A 328 -1.03 1.68 -1.86
CA ASP A 328 -0.36 0.38 -1.70
C ASP A 328 -0.83 -0.59 -2.79
N VAL A 329 -0.02 -0.76 -3.84
CA VAL A 329 -0.42 -1.51 -5.06
C VAL A 329 0.09 -2.93 -5.00
N PHE A 330 -0.84 -3.88 -5.12
CA PHE A 330 -0.52 -5.31 -5.04
C PHE A 330 -0.21 -5.87 -6.43
N PHE A 331 1.06 -5.81 -6.81
CA PHE A 331 1.54 -6.44 -8.02
C PHE A 331 1.56 -7.96 -7.86
N THR A 332 0.88 -8.65 -8.76
CA THR A 332 1.11 -10.08 -8.95
C THR A 332 2.26 -10.20 -9.94
N PRO A 333 3.44 -10.75 -9.55
CA PRO A 333 4.48 -11.04 -10.51
C PRO A 333 3.93 -12.00 -11.57
N LEU A 334 4.12 -11.68 -12.85
CA LEU A 334 3.78 -12.56 -13.96
C LEU A 334 4.53 -13.90 -13.87
#